data_AF-A0AAU6GN24-F1
#
_entry.id   AF-A0AAU6GN24-F1
#
_cell.length_a   1.000
_cell.length_b   1.000
_cell.length_c   1.000
_cell.angle_alpha   90.00
_cell.angle_beta   90.00
_cell.angle_gamma   90.00
#
_symmetry.space_group_name_H-M   'P 1'
#
loop_
_entity.id
_entity.type
_entity.pdbx_description
1 polymer ?
#
loop_
_entity_poly.entity_id
_entity_poly.type
_entity_poly.pdbx_seq_one_letter_code
_entity_poly.pdbx_strand_id
1 'polypeptide(L)'
;MEELAEEAGITVRTLRFYRERKLIPPPRREGRIAWYDDTHLARLRTISALLERGHTLSGIAELAEAFDHGRDVGELLGLGEPTEETPVRLSPEELADVFAGQATPENLAAALDLGYLGTDGGEIVHISRRLLDVSAALVREGIPLADVLTAARGVRDHAEALATLFTTLVLTENRTTDDLTRLRPLAKSVVEAELSMALDRRLSRRPGA
;
A
#
# COMPACT_ATOMS: atom_id res chain seq x y z
N MET A 1 -8.35 -12.89 -27.94
CA MET A 1 -9.16 -13.35 -26.79
C MET A 1 -9.00 -14.85 -26.57
N GLU A 2 -9.14 -15.68 -27.60
CA GLU A 2 -8.81 -17.12 -27.53
C GLU A 2 -7.35 -17.34 -27.12
N GLU A 3 -6.42 -16.72 -27.84
CA GLU A 3 -4.97 -16.75 -27.53
C GLU A 3 -4.65 -16.29 -26.10
N LEU A 4 -5.23 -15.17 -25.64
CA LEU A 4 -5.05 -14.71 -24.26
C LEU A 4 -5.58 -15.72 -23.22
N ALA A 5 -6.73 -16.35 -23.49
CA ALA A 5 -7.30 -17.32 -22.57
C ALA A 5 -6.41 -18.57 -22.46
N GLU A 6 -5.88 -19.03 -23.59
CA GLU A 6 -4.93 -20.14 -23.67
C GLU A 6 -3.64 -19.82 -22.90
N GLU A 7 -3.04 -18.65 -23.14
CA GLU A 7 -1.80 -18.21 -22.49
C GLU A 7 -1.95 -17.96 -20.97
N ALA A 8 -3.17 -17.62 -20.54
CA ALA A 8 -3.54 -17.47 -19.14
C ALA A 8 -3.99 -18.79 -18.48
N GLY A 9 -4.07 -19.90 -19.23
CA GLY A 9 -4.52 -21.20 -18.72
C GLY A 9 -5.99 -21.25 -18.30
N ILE A 10 -6.84 -20.36 -18.84
CA ILE A 10 -8.28 -20.29 -18.51
C ILE A 10 -9.15 -20.46 -19.75
N THR A 11 -10.44 -20.73 -19.54
CA THR A 11 -11.38 -20.80 -20.66
C THR A 11 -11.74 -19.41 -21.17
N VAL A 12 -12.08 -19.30 -22.46
CA VAL A 12 -12.65 -18.06 -23.04
C VAL A 12 -13.92 -17.63 -22.32
N ARG A 13 -14.69 -18.58 -21.78
CA ARG A 13 -15.86 -18.30 -20.92
C ARG A 13 -15.46 -17.59 -19.63
N THR A 14 -14.42 -18.09 -18.95
CA THR A 14 -13.86 -17.47 -17.74
C THR A 14 -13.31 -16.07 -18.05
N LEU A 15 -12.60 -15.90 -19.16
CA LEU A 15 -12.07 -14.61 -19.58
C LEU A 15 -13.18 -13.57 -19.83
N ARG A 16 -14.28 -13.97 -20.50
CA ARG A 16 -15.45 -13.09 -20.68
C ARG A 16 -16.07 -12.70 -19.34
N PHE A 17 -16.21 -13.68 -18.44
CA PHE A 17 -16.76 -13.47 -17.12
C PHE A 17 -15.93 -12.49 -16.28
N TYR A 18 -14.59 -12.61 -16.30
CA TYR A 18 -13.71 -11.65 -15.62
C TYR A 18 -13.82 -10.25 -16.22
N ARG A 19 -13.88 -10.13 -17.54
CA ARG A 19 -14.09 -8.83 -18.20
C ARG A 19 -15.44 -8.20 -17.83
N GLU A 20 -16.51 -8.99 -17.78
CA GLU A 20 -17.85 -8.52 -17.38
C GLU A 20 -17.87 -8.02 -15.92
N ARG A 21 -17.03 -8.59 -15.07
CA ARG A 21 -16.81 -8.15 -13.69
C ARG A 21 -15.76 -7.05 -13.53
N LYS A 22 -15.29 -6.47 -14.64
CA LYS A 22 -14.26 -5.41 -14.67
C LYS A 22 -12.95 -5.81 -13.96
N LEU A 23 -12.67 -7.11 -13.83
CA LEU A 23 -11.43 -7.63 -13.26
C LEU A 23 -10.22 -7.43 -14.18
N ILE A 24 -10.45 -7.05 -15.43
CA ILE A 24 -9.43 -6.85 -16.44
C ILE A 24 -9.76 -5.53 -17.14
N PRO A 25 -8.77 -4.66 -17.40
CA PRO A 25 -8.97 -3.43 -18.15
C PRO A 25 -9.67 -3.69 -19.49
N PRO A 26 -10.43 -2.71 -20.00
CA PRO A 26 -11.00 -2.82 -21.32
C PRO A 26 -9.88 -2.93 -22.37
N PRO A 27 -9.97 -3.87 -23.33
CA PRO A 27 -8.97 -4.01 -24.38
C PRO A 27 -8.97 -2.79 -25.29
N ARG A 28 -7.80 -2.47 -25.86
CA ARG A 28 -7.69 -1.44 -26.89
C ARG A 28 -8.48 -1.87 -28.12
N ARG A 29 -9.32 -0.99 -28.64
CA ARG A 29 -10.18 -1.29 -29.81
C ARG A 29 -9.63 -0.64 -31.06
N GLU A 30 -9.40 -1.44 -32.09
CA GLU A 30 -9.18 -0.97 -33.46
C GLU A 30 -10.27 -1.56 -34.36
N GLY A 31 -11.24 -0.71 -34.72
CA GLY A 31 -12.42 -1.14 -35.46
C GLY A 31 -13.23 -2.18 -34.68
N ARG A 32 -13.34 -3.40 -35.21
CA ARG A 32 -14.06 -4.53 -34.58
C ARG A 32 -13.14 -5.48 -33.80
N ILE A 33 -11.84 -5.22 -33.79
CA ILE A 33 -10.84 -6.08 -33.16
C ILE A 33 -10.52 -5.55 -31.77
N ALA A 34 -10.54 -6.44 -30.78
CA ALA A 34 -10.12 -6.17 -29.41
C ALA A 34 -8.69 -6.68 -29.21
N TRP A 35 -7.77 -5.76 -28.99
CA TRP A 35 -6.37 -6.04 -28.71
C TRP A 35 -6.15 -6.19 -27.21
N TYR A 36 -5.53 -7.30 -26.85
CA TYR A 36 -5.08 -7.60 -25.51
C TYR A 36 -3.55 -7.61 -25.51
N ASP A 37 -2.95 -7.00 -24.49
CA ASP A 37 -1.49 -6.90 -24.33
C ASP A 37 -1.03 -7.66 -23.08
N ASP A 38 0.28 -7.62 -22.81
CA ASP A 38 0.91 -8.30 -21.69
C ASP A 38 0.35 -7.88 -20.32
N THR A 39 -0.18 -6.66 -20.20
CA THR A 39 -0.84 -6.18 -18.98
C THR A 39 -2.08 -7.00 -18.67
N HIS A 40 -2.85 -7.38 -19.70
CA HIS A 40 -4.04 -8.21 -19.54
C HIS A 40 -3.66 -9.63 -19.09
N LEU A 41 -2.57 -10.17 -19.64
CA LEU A 41 -2.06 -11.49 -19.27
C LEU A 41 -1.53 -11.52 -17.85
N ALA A 42 -0.74 -10.51 -17.46
CA ALA A 42 -0.23 -10.37 -16.09
C ALA A 42 -1.39 -10.33 -15.08
N ARG A 43 -2.41 -9.50 -15.33
CA ARG A 43 -3.58 -9.41 -14.45
C ARG A 43 -4.37 -10.72 -14.36
N LEU A 44 -4.48 -11.47 -15.46
CA LEU A 44 -5.11 -12.80 -15.45
C LEU A 44 -4.34 -13.82 -14.59
N ARG A 45 -3.00 -13.83 -14.70
CA ARG A 45 -2.13 -14.70 -13.89
C ARG A 45 -2.27 -14.38 -12.41
N THR A 46 -2.28 -13.08 -12.06
CA THR A 46 -2.55 -12.62 -10.70
C THR A 46 -3.90 -13.08 -10.16
N ILE A 47 -4.98 -12.94 -10.94
CA ILE A 47 -6.31 -13.40 -10.50
C ILE A 47 -6.27 -14.90 -10.20
N SER A 48 -5.69 -15.72 -11.08
CA SER A 48 -5.56 -17.16 -10.87
C SER A 48 -4.76 -17.49 -9.61
N ALA A 49 -3.61 -16.85 -9.43
CA ALA A 49 -2.73 -17.08 -8.29
C ALA A 49 -3.34 -16.66 -6.94
N LEU A 50 -4.16 -15.61 -6.91
CA LEU A 50 -4.90 -15.20 -5.72
C LEU A 50 -6.06 -16.17 -5.42
N LEU A 51 -6.77 -16.66 -6.44
CA LEU A 51 -7.81 -17.67 -6.25
C LEU A 51 -7.24 -18.99 -5.70
N GLU A 52 -6.07 -19.42 -6.18
CA GLU A 52 -5.37 -20.62 -5.68
C GLU A 52 -4.98 -20.52 -4.20
N ARG A 53 -4.72 -19.29 -3.72
CA ARG A 53 -4.42 -18.99 -2.31
C ARG A 53 -5.68 -18.83 -1.44
N GLY A 54 -6.87 -19.06 -2.00
CA GLY A 54 -8.14 -19.04 -1.27
C GLY A 54 -8.82 -17.67 -1.21
N HIS A 55 -8.32 -16.65 -1.95
CA HIS A 55 -9.04 -15.39 -2.07
C HIS A 55 -10.33 -15.57 -2.87
N THR A 56 -11.34 -14.77 -2.57
CA THR A 56 -12.60 -14.80 -3.31
C THR A 56 -12.52 -13.88 -4.54
N LEU A 57 -13.25 -14.23 -5.59
CA LEU A 57 -13.31 -13.40 -6.80
C LEU A 57 -13.91 -12.00 -6.52
N SER A 58 -14.80 -11.88 -5.52
CA SER A 58 -15.32 -10.57 -5.08
C SER A 58 -14.21 -9.73 -4.49
N GLY A 59 -13.41 -10.31 -3.59
CA GLY A 59 -12.31 -9.58 -2.98
C GLY A 59 -11.22 -9.20 -3.98
N ILE A 60 -10.94 -10.05 -4.97
CA ILE A 60 -10.01 -9.71 -6.05
C ILE A 60 -10.58 -8.56 -6.91
N ALA A 61 -11.90 -8.51 -7.13
CA ALA A 61 -12.53 -7.44 -7.90
C ALA A 61 -12.50 -6.10 -7.15
N GLU A 62 -12.81 -6.11 -5.87
CA GLU A 62 -12.72 -4.92 -5.01
C GLU A 62 -11.28 -4.40 -4.94
N LEU A 63 -10.32 -5.32 -4.88
CA LEU A 63 -8.91 -4.97 -4.90
C LEU A 63 -8.48 -4.34 -6.24
N ALA A 64 -8.88 -4.96 -7.35
CA ALA A 64 -8.59 -4.44 -8.69
C ALA A 64 -9.22 -3.06 -8.90
N GLU A 65 -10.45 -2.84 -8.43
CA GLU A 65 -11.15 -1.56 -8.49
C GLU A 65 -10.45 -0.49 -7.62
N ALA A 66 -10.04 -0.85 -6.40
CA ALA A 66 -9.30 0.03 -5.52
C ALA A 66 -7.93 0.45 -6.12
N PHE A 67 -7.31 -0.43 -6.91
CA PHE A 67 -6.07 -0.14 -7.63
C PHE A 67 -6.28 0.68 -8.91
N ASP A 68 -7.32 0.39 -9.68
CA ASP A 68 -7.67 1.16 -10.88
C ASP A 68 -8.10 2.60 -10.52
N HIS A 69 -8.58 2.81 -9.28
CA HIS A 69 -8.89 4.12 -8.71
C HIS A 69 -7.83 4.64 -7.73
N GLY A 70 -6.75 3.90 -7.51
CA GLY A 70 -5.62 4.33 -6.70
C GLY A 70 -4.97 5.57 -7.30
N ARG A 71 -4.52 6.51 -6.46
CA ARG A 71 -3.77 7.66 -6.96
C ARG A 71 -2.41 7.18 -7.48
N ASP A 72 -1.96 7.80 -8.57
CA ASP A 72 -0.58 7.67 -9.03
C ASP A 72 0.33 7.97 -7.84
N VAL A 73 1.30 7.08 -7.57
CA VAL A 73 2.26 7.22 -6.47
C VAL A 73 2.97 8.58 -6.51
N GLY A 74 3.21 9.12 -7.70
CA GLY A 74 3.77 10.45 -7.91
C GLY A 74 2.87 11.57 -7.36
N GLU A 75 1.55 11.43 -7.43
CA GLU A 75 0.60 12.37 -6.83
C GLU A 75 0.27 12.07 -5.36
N LEU A 76 0.27 10.79 -4.97
CA LEU A 76 -0.03 10.36 -3.59
C LEU A 76 1.03 10.84 -2.61
N LEU A 77 2.28 10.87 -3.05
CA LEU A 77 3.35 11.41 -2.24
C LEU A 77 3.15 12.93 -2.04
N GLY A 78 2.79 13.72 -3.05
CA GLY A 78 2.92 15.19 -2.95
C GLY A 78 4.35 15.64 -2.55
N LEU A 79 5.28 14.67 -2.48
CA LEU A 79 6.68 14.81 -2.21
C LEU A 79 7.28 14.99 -3.59
N GLY A 80 7.29 16.24 -4.06
CA GLY A 80 8.41 16.62 -4.91
C GLY A 80 9.70 16.14 -4.23
N GLU A 81 10.66 15.67 -5.01
CA GLU A 81 11.94 15.28 -4.46
C GLU A 81 12.48 16.40 -3.55
N PRO A 82 12.95 16.07 -2.33
CA PRO A 82 13.38 14.74 -1.87
C PRO A 82 12.53 14.08 -0.76
N THR A 83 12.32 12.76 -0.88
CA THR A 83 11.86 11.87 0.20
C THR A 83 12.98 10.94 0.68
N GLU A 84 13.01 10.60 1.98
CA GLU A 84 13.94 9.59 2.53
C GLU A 84 13.38 8.16 2.44
N GLU A 85 12.10 8.02 2.07
CA GLU A 85 11.45 6.71 1.99
C GLU A 85 11.70 6.07 0.62
N THR A 86 12.01 4.78 0.63
CA THR A 86 12.22 3.99 -0.59
C THR A 86 10.93 3.28 -0.98
N PRO A 87 10.29 3.63 -2.11
CA PRO A 87 9.12 2.92 -2.58
C PRO A 87 9.47 1.50 -3.06
N VAL A 88 8.53 0.58 -2.95
CA VAL A 88 8.66 -0.82 -3.34
C VAL A 88 7.52 -1.18 -4.26
N ARG A 89 7.85 -1.65 -5.47
CA ARG A 89 6.87 -2.19 -6.41
C ARG A 89 6.65 -3.67 -6.12
N LEU A 90 5.39 -4.07 -6.08
CA LEU A 90 4.94 -5.41 -5.74
C LEU A 90 3.81 -5.78 -6.70
N SER A 91 3.83 -7.03 -7.15
CA SER A 91 2.64 -7.67 -7.69
C SER A 91 1.61 -7.91 -6.58
N PRO A 92 0.32 -8.07 -6.91
CA PRO A 92 -0.69 -8.41 -5.90
C PRO A 92 -0.43 -9.76 -5.21
N GLU A 93 0.25 -10.69 -5.89
CA GLU A 93 0.66 -11.97 -5.31
C GLU A 93 1.75 -11.79 -4.25
N GLU A 94 2.79 -11.01 -4.55
CA GLU A 94 3.85 -10.72 -3.59
C GLU A 94 3.30 -9.99 -2.36
N LEU A 95 2.36 -9.06 -2.55
CA LEU A 95 1.71 -8.38 -1.44
C LEU A 95 0.90 -9.35 -0.57
N ALA A 96 0.15 -10.27 -1.19
CA ALA A 96 -0.60 -11.30 -0.46
C ALA A 96 0.34 -12.23 0.31
N ASP A 97 1.47 -12.63 -0.29
CA ASP A 97 2.46 -13.50 0.34
C ASP A 97 3.15 -12.80 1.53
N VAL A 98 3.49 -11.51 1.41
CA VAL A 98 4.09 -10.70 2.49
C VAL A 98 3.19 -10.66 3.73
N PHE A 99 1.87 -10.62 3.54
CA PHE A 99 0.90 -10.54 4.63
C PHE A 99 0.14 -11.85 4.88
N ALA A 100 0.66 -12.98 4.41
CA ALA A 100 0.09 -14.32 4.62
C ALA A 100 -1.42 -14.40 4.32
N GLY A 101 -1.86 -13.80 3.21
CA GLY A 101 -3.26 -13.78 2.79
C GLY A 101 -4.16 -12.77 3.53
N GLN A 102 -3.63 -11.99 4.47
CA GLN A 102 -4.38 -10.91 5.13
C GLN A 102 -4.49 -9.63 4.29
N ALA A 103 -3.96 -9.64 3.06
CA ALA A 103 -4.25 -8.64 2.04
C ALA A 103 -5.71 -8.81 1.56
N THR A 104 -6.68 -8.52 2.42
CA THR A 104 -8.11 -8.49 2.10
C THR A 104 -8.48 -7.14 1.49
N PRO A 105 -9.62 -7.04 0.80
CA PRO A 105 -10.10 -5.77 0.24
C PRO A 105 -10.18 -4.65 1.27
N GLU A 106 -10.66 -4.97 2.48
CA GLU A 106 -10.82 -3.99 3.56
C GLU A 106 -9.46 -3.46 4.04
N ASN A 107 -8.47 -4.35 4.20
CA ASN A 107 -7.12 -3.95 4.59
C ASN A 107 -6.42 -3.16 3.49
N LEU A 108 -6.67 -3.50 2.23
CA LEU A 108 -6.07 -2.80 1.09
C LEU A 108 -6.69 -1.42 0.89
N ALA A 109 -8.00 -1.29 1.04
CA ALA A 109 -8.69 -0.01 1.10
C ALA A 109 -8.15 0.85 2.27
N ALA A 110 -8.00 0.28 3.46
CA ALA A 110 -7.44 1.00 4.61
C ALA A 110 -5.99 1.46 4.36
N ALA A 111 -5.16 0.64 3.72
CA ALA A 111 -3.79 1.00 3.37
C ALA A 111 -3.71 2.07 2.27
N LEU A 112 -4.63 2.06 1.29
CA LEU A 112 -4.78 3.11 0.28
C LEU A 112 -5.24 4.44 0.94
N ASP A 113 -6.23 4.38 1.84
CA ASP A 113 -6.71 5.56 2.59
C ASP A 113 -5.62 6.19 3.47
N LEU A 114 -4.74 5.36 4.03
CA LEU A 114 -3.56 5.81 4.78
C LEU A 114 -2.46 6.36 3.87
N GLY A 115 -2.58 6.19 2.55
CA GLY A 115 -1.60 6.56 1.56
C GLY A 115 -0.34 5.69 1.61
N TYR A 116 -0.41 4.47 2.15
CA TYR A 116 0.72 3.54 2.17
C TYR A 116 0.87 2.75 0.88
N LEU A 117 -0.24 2.53 0.19
CA LEU A 117 -0.29 1.93 -1.13
C LEU A 117 -0.67 2.98 -2.16
N GLY A 118 -0.14 2.84 -3.36
CA GLY A 118 -0.57 3.51 -4.58
C GLY A 118 -0.39 2.57 -5.78
N THR A 119 -0.64 3.09 -6.97
CA THR A 119 -0.46 2.33 -8.21
C THR A 119 0.47 3.03 -9.19
N ASP A 120 1.26 2.25 -9.92
CA ASP A 120 2.15 2.71 -10.99
C ASP A 120 2.13 1.68 -12.11
N GLY A 121 1.61 2.04 -13.29
CA GLY A 121 1.61 1.16 -14.46
C GLY A 121 0.89 -0.19 -14.29
N GLY A 122 -0.02 -0.33 -13.31
CA GLY A 122 -0.69 -1.58 -12.98
C GLY A 122 0.00 -2.43 -11.92
N GLU A 123 1.16 -1.99 -11.42
CA GLU A 123 1.81 -2.55 -10.24
C GLU A 123 1.33 -1.84 -8.97
N ILE A 124 1.36 -2.58 -7.86
CA ILE A 124 1.12 -1.99 -6.54
C ILE A 124 2.43 -1.39 -6.07
N VAL A 125 2.37 -0.19 -5.51
CA VAL A 125 3.54 0.44 -4.92
C VAL A 125 3.28 0.72 -3.46
N HIS A 126 4.12 0.15 -2.60
CA HIS A 126 4.19 0.53 -1.21
C HIS A 126 5.16 1.70 -1.05
N ILE A 127 4.74 2.81 -0.42
CA ILE A 127 5.54 4.05 -0.39
C ILE A 127 6.85 3.95 0.43
N SER A 128 6.97 2.91 1.26
CA SER A 128 8.09 2.74 2.19
C SER A 128 8.43 1.27 2.39
N ARG A 129 9.65 0.87 2.02
CA ARG A 129 10.22 -0.46 2.30
C ARG A 129 10.21 -0.76 3.80
N ARG A 130 10.58 0.21 4.64
CA ARG A 130 10.68 0.05 6.09
C ARG A 130 9.30 -0.20 6.72
N LEU A 131 8.28 0.55 6.32
CA LEU A 131 6.92 0.33 6.85
C LEU A 131 6.35 -1.02 6.40
N LEU A 132 6.65 -1.43 5.16
CA LEU A 132 6.27 -2.76 4.66
C LEU A 132 6.93 -3.87 5.49
N ASP A 133 8.23 -3.76 5.78
CA ASP A 133 8.96 -4.75 6.59
C ASP A 133 8.44 -4.85 8.03
N VAL A 134 8.22 -3.70 8.67
CA VAL A 134 7.77 -3.65 10.08
C VAL A 134 6.34 -4.18 10.19
N SER A 135 5.44 -3.79 9.29
CA SER A 135 4.06 -4.30 9.31
C SER A 135 4.01 -5.81 9.04
N ALA A 136 4.78 -6.32 8.08
CA ALA A 136 4.90 -7.76 7.84
C ALA A 136 5.48 -8.51 9.06
N ALA A 137 6.44 -7.91 9.77
CA ALA A 137 6.97 -8.49 11.00
C ALA A 137 5.91 -8.58 12.11
N LEU A 138 5.13 -7.53 12.34
CA LEU A 138 4.04 -7.54 13.32
C LEU A 138 2.99 -8.62 13.00
N VAL A 139 2.65 -8.78 11.71
CA VAL A 139 1.73 -9.82 11.26
C VAL A 139 2.28 -11.22 11.50
N ARG A 140 3.58 -11.44 11.28
CA ARG A 140 4.25 -12.72 11.60
C ARG A 140 4.25 -13.05 13.09
N GLU A 141 4.25 -12.04 13.97
CA GLU A 141 4.06 -12.22 15.42
C GLU A 141 2.59 -12.49 15.81
N GLY A 142 1.69 -12.64 14.83
CA GLY A 142 0.29 -12.98 15.04
C GLY A 142 -0.64 -11.78 15.24
N ILE A 143 -0.15 -10.55 15.06
CA ILE A 143 -1.00 -9.35 15.15
C ILE A 143 -1.80 -9.21 13.84
N PRO A 144 -3.14 -9.16 13.87
CA PRO A 144 -3.94 -8.99 12.67
C PRO A 144 -3.57 -7.73 11.88
N LEU A 145 -3.49 -7.81 10.54
CA LEU A 145 -3.13 -6.66 9.70
C LEU A 145 -4.11 -5.48 9.89
N ALA A 146 -5.39 -5.76 10.13
CA ALA A 146 -6.39 -4.75 10.43
C ALA A 146 -6.06 -3.94 11.70
N ASP A 147 -5.51 -4.59 12.74
CA ASP A 147 -5.11 -3.93 13.98
C ASP A 147 -3.83 -3.09 13.76
N VAL A 148 -2.89 -3.62 12.97
CA VAL A 148 -1.68 -2.89 12.56
C VAL A 148 -2.05 -1.61 11.80
N LEU A 149 -2.95 -1.68 10.81
CA LEU A 149 -3.40 -0.53 10.04
C LEU A 149 -4.18 0.47 10.90
N THR A 150 -4.98 -0.02 11.86
CA THR A 150 -5.67 0.82 12.84
C THR A 150 -4.68 1.59 13.71
N ALA A 151 -3.67 0.92 14.24
CA ALA A 151 -2.60 1.57 15.00
C ALA A 151 -1.81 2.56 14.14
N ALA A 152 -1.53 2.21 12.88
CA ALA A 152 -0.81 3.05 11.95
C ALA A 152 -1.54 4.37 11.64
N ARG A 153 -2.88 4.35 11.55
CA ARG A 153 -3.69 5.58 11.45
C ARG A 153 -3.42 6.53 12.61
N GLY A 154 -3.49 6.00 13.83
CA GLY A 154 -3.16 6.77 15.03
C GLY A 154 -1.73 7.32 14.98
N VAL A 155 -0.74 6.49 14.63
CA VAL A 155 0.65 6.94 14.51
C VAL A 155 0.80 8.07 13.48
N ARG A 156 0.12 7.97 12.33
CA ARG A 156 0.14 9.01 11.29
C ARG A 156 -0.45 10.33 11.79
N ASP A 157 -1.58 10.31 12.49
CA ASP A 157 -2.20 11.51 13.05
C ASP A 157 -1.26 12.21 14.05
N HIS A 158 -0.58 11.44 14.91
CA HIS A 158 0.41 11.99 15.85
C HIS A 158 1.66 12.50 15.14
N ALA A 159 2.12 11.82 14.09
CA ALA A 159 3.27 12.27 13.30
C ALA A 159 2.98 13.61 12.60
N GLU A 160 1.76 13.80 12.06
CA GLU A 160 1.34 15.07 11.45
C GLU A 160 1.27 16.21 12.49
N ALA A 161 0.74 15.92 13.68
CA ALA A 161 0.73 16.87 14.78
C ALA A 161 2.16 17.27 15.22
N LEU A 162 3.08 16.31 15.32
CA LEU A 162 4.49 16.56 15.62
C LEU A 162 5.16 17.36 14.50
N ALA A 163 4.90 17.03 13.23
CA ALA A 163 5.42 17.77 12.08
C ALA A 163 4.95 19.23 12.11
N THR A 164 3.69 19.48 12.44
CA THR A 164 3.13 20.83 12.64
C THR A 164 3.83 21.58 13.78
N LEU A 165 4.10 20.90 14.90
CA LEU A 165 4.82 21.49 16.04
C LEU A 165 6.24 21.92 15.65
N PHE A 166 7.00 21.03 15.01
CA PHE A 166 8.37 21.32 14.60
C PHE A 166 8.43 22.40 13.52
N THR A 167 7.56 22.36 12.52
CA THR A 167 7.52 23.40 11.47
C THR A 167 7.16 24.76 12.05
N THR A 168 6.18 24.83 12.97
CA THR A 168 5.83 26.08 13.67
C THR A 168 7.00 26.64 14.48
N LEU A 169 7.73 25.78 15.20
CA LEU A 169 8.91 26.17 15.98
C LEU A 169 10.03 26.72 15.09
N VAL A 170 10.23 26.16 13.90
CA VAL A 170 11.28 26.62 12.98
C VAL A 170 10.88 27.91 12.27
N LEU A 171 9.62 28.02 11.84
CA LEU A 171 9.13 29.19 11.10
C LEU A 171 8.98 30.45 11.98
N THR A 172 8.77 30.29 13.29
CA THR A 172 8.75 31.43 14.24
C THR A 172 10.08 32.17 14.35
N GLU A 173 11.19 31.55 13.93
CA GLU A 173 12.56 32.09 14.00
C GLU A 173 13.05 32.69 12.66
N ASN A 174 12.15 33.07 11.74
CA ASN A 174 12.49 33.59 10.39
C ASN A 174 13.37 32.64 9.54
N ARG A 175 13.27 31.32 9.78
CA ARG A 175 14.07 30.30 9.07
C ARG A 175 13.46 29.88 7.75
N THR A 176 14.29 29.35 6.84
CA THR A 176 13.89 28.95 5.47
C THR A 176 13.53 27.47 5.39
N THR A 177 12.94 27.05 4.26
CA THR A 177 12.65 25.63 3.97
C THR A 177 13.91 24.74 3.98
N ASP A 178 15.08 25.30 3.63
CA ASP A 178 16.36 24.59 3.74
C ASP A 178 16.75 24.28 5.19
N ASP A 179 16.35 25.13 6.13
CA ASP A 179 16.55 24.88 7.55
C ASP A 179 15.65 23.75 8.04
N LEU A 180 14.43 23.62 7.52
CA LEU A 180 13.56 22.47 7.83
C LEU A 180 14.20 21.15 7.39
N THR A 181 14.78 21.08 6.19
CA THR A 181 15.50 19.89 5.70
C THR A 181 16.69 19.55 6.58
N ARG A 182 17.46 20.55 7.02
CA ARG A 182 18.61 20.36 7.93
C ARG A 182 18.21 19.94 9.34
N LEU A 183 17.06 20.39 9.83
CA LEU A 183 16.58 20.11 11.19
C LEU A 183 15.79 18.80 11.30
N ARG A 184 15.33 18.23 10.18
CA ARG A 184 14.58 16.97 10.13
C ARG A 184 15.22 15.81 10.93
N PRO A 185 16.55 15.55 10.88
CA PRO A 185 17.17 14.48 11.67
C PRO A 185 17.08 14.71 13.19
N LEU A 186 17.16 15.98 13.63
CA LEU A 186 17.06 16.33 15.05
C LEU A 186 15.64 16.10 15.57
N ALA A 187 14.63 16.52 14.80
CA ALA A 187 13.23 16.27 15.13
C ALA A 187 12.94 14.77 15.28
N LYS A 188 13.43 13.94 14.34
CA LYS A 188 13.32 12.46 14.43
C LYS A 188 13.93 11.91 15.71
N SER A 189 15.14 12.36 16.06
CA SER A 189 15.86 11.89 17.26
C SER A 189 15.10 12.20 18.55
N VAL A 190 14.47 13.38 18.63
CA VAL A 190 13.61 13.75 19.76
C VAL A 190 12.38 12.84 19.84
N VAL A 191 11.71 12.60 18.72
CA VAL A 191 10.52 11.73 18.67
C VAL A 191 10.86 10.29 19.08
N GLU A 192 11.99 9.75 18.61
CA GLU A 192 12.45 8.41 18.96
C GLU A 192 12.74 8.28 20.46
N ALA A 193 13.46 9.24 21.05
CA ALA A 193 13.75 9.26 22.47
C ALA A 193 12.47 9.36 23.33
N GLU A 194 11.56 10.27 22.97
CA GLU A 194 10.28 10.45 23.69
C GLU A 194 9.39 9.21 23.59
N LEU A 195 9.34 8.57 22.42
CA LEU A 195 8.61 7.31 22.23
C LEU A 195 9.18 6.20 23.11
N SER A 196 10.51 6.04 23.13
CA SER A 196 11.18 5.05 23.99
C SER A 196 10.84 5.29 25.47
N MET A 197 11.01 6.53 25.95
CA MET A 197 10.70 6.87 27.35
C MET A 197 9.20 6.71 27.68
N ALA A 198 8.30 6.95 26.73
CA ALA A 198 6.86 6.76 26.93
C ALA A 198 6.50 5.27 27.05
N LEU A 199 7.13 4.41 26.24
CA LEU A 199 6.99 2.96 26.33
C LEU A 199 7.50 2.45 27.68
N ASP A 200 8.69 2.86 28.11
CA ASP A 200 9.26 2.48 29.41
C ASP A 200 8.35 2.86 30.59
N ARG A 201 7.79 4.09 30.56
CA ARG A 201 6.81 4.56 31.56
C ARG A 201 5.54 3.73 31.56
N ARG A 202 5.11 3.21 30.41
CA ARG A 202 3.88 2.43 30.31
C ARG A 202 4.08 0.97 30.70
N LEU A 203 5.25 0.39 30.39
CA LEU A 203 5.64 -0.95 30.81
C LEU A 203 5.87 -1.02 32.32
N SER A 204 6.58 -0.04 32.91
CA SER A 204 6.80 0.04 34.35
C SER A 204 5.51 0.25 35.17
N ARG A 205 4.46 0.84 34.57
CA ARG A 205 3.13 1.00 35.18
C ARG A 205 2.24 -0.23 35.10
N ARG A 206 2.67 -1.33 34.46
CA ARG A 206 2.00 -2.65 34.54
C ARG A 206 2.70 -3.59 35.54
N PRO A 207 2.53 -3.44 36.87
CA PRO A 207 2.74 -4.55 37.79
C PRO A 207 1.43 -5.35 37.93
N GLY A 208 1.40 -6.57 37.37
CA GLY A 208 0.36 -7.56 37.61
C GLY A 208 -0.88 -7.48 36.69
N ALA A 209 -0.88 -8.29 35.64
CA ALA A 209 -2.08 -8.84 35.01
C ALA A 209 -1.82 -10.31 34.72
#